data_AF-A0A661XNP6-F1
#
_entry.id   AF-A0A661XNP6-F1
#
_cell.length_a   1.000
_cell.length_b   1.000
_cell.length_c   1.000
_cell.angle_alpha   90.00
_cell.angle_beta   90.00
_cell.angle_gamma   90.00
#
_symmetry.space_group_name_H-M   'P 1'
#
loop_
_entity.id
_entity.type
_entity.pdbx_description
1 polymer ?
#
loop_
_entity_poly.entity_id
_entity_poly.type
_entity_poly.pdbx_seq_one_letter_code
_entity_poly.pdbx_strand_id
1 'polypeptide(L)'
;MSWSQDAKLDKVVMVNGEVKIGHVTGVRDTEIQFVHDKETISYTFQKAKISKIEFGSSGRIEVYNDVAPTTSASPNLADHHNKIAILPFAYVRDGRQLKNDISETKVQKEFFSLMNGHVGKLKVQDPQTTNALLHKNGVTDETFDNFMMPEIANMLGVEYVVRGILTINEQGSTSYSSNYSSYTAKKNKPGTNKWSVGSTSSSLQFNSIIDLTLYNDTGDAVYAHTKESFWPTDDAYPMTLKYLLKRMPIYTK
;
A
#
# COMPACT_ATOMS: atom_id res chain seq x y z
N MET A 1 -28.20 -27.33 47.70
CA MET A 1 -27.73 -26.10 47.01
C MET A 1 -26.36 -26.40 46.43
N SER A 2 -26.27 -26.70 45.13
CA SER A 2 -25.00 -26.90 44.45
C SER A 2 -24.62 -25.58 43.78
N TRP A 3 -23.52 -24.98 44.23
CA TRP A 3 -22.92 -23.83 43.56
C TRP A 3 -22.02 -24.40 42.47
N SER A 4 -22.50 -24.44 41.22
CA SER A 4 -21.63 -24.71 40.08
C SER A 4 -20.86 -23.43 39.80
N GLN A 5 -19.63 -23.37 40.31
CA GLN A 5 -18.67 -22.34 39.97
C GLN A 5 -18.24 -22.63 38.53
N ASP A 6 -18.62 -21.79 37.56
CA ASP A 6 -18.11 -21.87 36.19
C ASP A 6 -16.58 -21.85 36.25
N ALA A 7 -15.97 -23.02 36.10
CA ALA A 7 -14.53 -23.18 36.13
C ALA A 7 -13.97 -22.54 34.85
N LYS A 8 -13.45 -21.32 34.98
CA LYS A 8 -12.76 -20.65 33.87
C LYS A 8 -11.63 -21.56 33.37
N LEU A 9 -11.70 -21.91 32.09
CA LEU A 9 -10.73 -22.76 31.41
C LEU A 9 -9.38 -22.03 31.29
N ASP A 10 -8.31 -22.78 31.50
CA ASP A 10 -6.93 -22.35 31.25
C ASP A 10 -6.64 -22.36 29.74
N LYS A 11 -5.76 -21.45 29.31
CA LYS A 11 -5.29 -21.37 27.93
C LYS A 11 -3.79 -21.61 27.87
N VAL A 12 -3.38 -22.66 27.16
CA VAL A 12 -1.98 -22.96 26.89
C VAL A 12 -1.67 -22.51 25.46
N VAL A 13 -0.73 -21.58 25.31
CA VAL A 13 -0.23 -21.12 24.01
C VAL A 13 1.09 -21.82 23.74
N MET A 14 1.10 -22.62 22.68
CA MET A 14 2.28 -23.36 22.22
C MET A 14 3.22 -22.44 21.43
N VAL A 15 4.50 -22.80 21.30
CA VAL A 15 5.48 -21.99 20.54
C VAL A 15 5.13 -21.88 19.04
N ASN A 16 4.36 -22.83 18.51
CA ASN A 16 3.84 -22.80 17.13
C ASN A 16 2.61 -21.88 16.96
N GLY A 17 2.15 -21.20 18.02
CA GLY A 17 0.96 -20.34 17.99
C GLY A 17 -0.37 -21.08 18.21
N GLU A 18 -0.36 -22.40 18.37
CA GLU A 18 -1.55 -23.18 18.68
C GLU A 18 -2.04 -22.88 20.11
N VAL A 19 -3.34 -22.61 20.25
CA VAL A 19 -3.97 -22.32 21.54
C VAL A 19 -4.82 -23.51 21.97
N LYS A 20 -4.48 -24.08 23.12
CA LYS A 20 -5.21 -25.19 23.74
C LYS A 20 -6.02 -24.67 24.94
N ILE A 21 -7.31 -24.97 24.94
CA ILE A 21 -8.25 -24.54 25.98
C ILE A 21 -8.67 -25.77 26.81
N GLY A 22 -8.55 -25.68 28.12
CA GLY A 22 -8.73 -26.83 29.01
C GLY A 22 -8.29 -26.53 30.45
N HIS A 23 -7.79 -27.54 31.17
CA HIS A 23 -7.31 -27.40 32.54
C HIS A 23 -5.89 -27.92 32.69
N VAL A 24 -5.01 -27.12 33.29
CA VAL A 24 -3.66 -27.54 33.66
C VAL A 24 -3.74 -28.27 35.00
N THR A 25 -3.57 -29.59 34.98
CA THR A 25 -3.70 -30.45 36.16
C THR A 25 -2.41 -30.59 36.95
N GLY A 26 -1.26 -30.26 36.35
CA GLY A 26 0.02 -30.28 37.04
C GLY A 26 1.11 -29.57 36.26
N VAL A 27 2.03 -28.92 36.99
CA VAL A 27 3.24 -28.28 36.43
C VAL A 27 4.45 -28.94 37.08
N ARG A 28 5.27 -29.63 36.29
CA ARG A 28 6.54 -30.24 36.71
C ARG A 28 7.71 -29.40 36.21
N ASP A 29 8.94 -29.81 36.47
CA ASP A 29 10.12 -29.01 36.12
C ASP A 29 10.24 -28.79 34.60
N THR A 30 10.05 -29.83 33.79
CA THR A 30 10.23 -29.82 32.32
C THR A 30 8.93 -29.97 31.51
N GLU A 31 7.82 -30.31 32.17
CA GLU A 31 6.55 -30.66 31.51
C GLU A 31 5.33 -30.14 32.28
N ILE A 32 4.21 -30.03 31.59
CA ILE A 32 2.89 -29.78 32.17
C ILE A 32 1.94 -30.92 31.82
N GLN A 33 0.97 -31.15 32.70
CA GLN A 33 -0.17 -32.02 32.46
C GLN A 33 -1.41 -31.17 32.19
N PHE A 34 -2.14 -31.52 31.14
CA PHE A 34 -3.24 -30.73 30.61
C PHE A 34 -4.39 -31.62 30.15
N VAL A 35 -5.61 -31.22 30.44
CA VAL A 35 -6.84 -31.91 30.03
C VAL A 35 -7.65 -30.94 29.17
N HIS A 36 -8.05 -31.35 27.96
CA HIS A 36 -8.83 -30.51 27.06
C HIS A 36 -10.27 -30.28 27.56
N ASP A 37 -10.89 -29.17 27.14
CA ASP A 37 -12.31 -28.92 27.41
C ASP A 37 -13.17 -30.09 26.91
N LYS A 38 -14.06 -30.59 27.78
CA LYS A 38 -14.95 -31.74 27.53
C LYS A 38 -14.27 -33.10 27.30
N GLU A 39 -12.99 -33.23 27.64
CA GLU A 39 -12.26 -34.51 27.64
C GLU A 39 -11.78 -34.87 29.04
N THR A 40 -11.61 -36.16 29.33
CA THR A 40 -11.06 -36.66 30.61
C THR A 40 -9.61 -37.17 30.46
N ILE A 41 -9.03 -37.06 29.27
CA ILE A 41 -7.70 -37.58 28.96
C ILE A 41 -6.65 -36.53 29.34
N SER A 42 -5.66 -36.95 30.13
CA SER A 42 -4.53 -36.09 30.52
C SER A 42 -3.40 -36.21 29.49
N TYR A 43 -3.11 -35.09 28.84
CA TYR A 43 -2.00 -34.90 27.92
C TYR A 43 -0.79 -34.34 28.65
N THR A 44 0.40 -34.71 28.21
CA THR A 44 1.66 -34.17 28.75
C THR A 44 2.34 -33.33 27.68
N PHE A 45 2.56 -32.05 27.97
CA PHE A 45 3.26 -31.12 27.08
C PHE A 45 4.58 -30.71 27.69
N GLN A 46 5.65 -30.72 26.89
CA GLN A 46 6.95 -30.22 27.34
C GLN A 46 6.93 -28.69 27.40
N LYS A 47 7.47 -28.10 28.47
CA LYS A 47 7.58 -26.64 28.63
C LYS A 47 8.37 -25.98 27.50
N ALA A 48 9.35 -26.68 26.92
CA ALA A 48 10.08 -26.21 25.73
C ALA A 48 9.18 -25.93 24.53
N LYS A 49 8.01 -26.58 24.45
CA LYS A 49 7.01 -26.41 23.38
C LYS A 49 5.86 -25.47 23.77
N ILE A 50 5.95 -24.82 24.93
CA ILE A 50 4.95 -23.88 25.44
C ILE A 50 5.55 -22.48 25.46
N SER A 51 4.83 -21.52 24.87
CA SER A 51 5.19 -20.10 24.96
C SER A 51 4.69 -19.53 26.29
N LYS A 52 3.38 -19.61 26.55
CA LYS A 52 2.77 -19.12 27.79
C LYS A 52 1.55 -19.94 28.21
N ILE A 53 1.24 -19.88 29.50
CA ILE A 53 0.03 -20.44 30.10
C ILE A 53 -0.73 -19.32 30.79
N GLU A 54 -2.01 -19.18 30.46
CA GLU A 54 -2.96 -18.29 31.14
C GLU A 54 -3.90 -19.17 31.99
N PHE A 55 -3.76 -19.09 33.31
CA PHE A 55 -4.61 -19.86 34.23
C PHE A 55 -5.96 -19.17 34.38
N GLY A 56 -7.03 -19.78 33.86
CA GLY A 56 -8.38 -19.24 33.91
C GLY A 56 -8.88 -19.06 35.34
N SER A 57 -8.44 -19.93 36.25
CA SER A 57 -8.81 -19.92 37.68
C SER A 57 -8.18 -18.79 38.49
N SER A 58 -6.95 -18.37 38.16
CA SER A 58 -6.20 -17.36 38.93
C SER A 58 -5.90 -16.07 38.17
N GLY A 59 -6.09 -16.06 36.86
CA GLY A 59 -5.65 -14.97 35.97
C GLY A 59 -4.12 -14.84 35.89
N ARG A 60 -3.36 -15.75 36.51
CA ARG A 60 -1.90 -15.76 36.46
C ARG A 60 -1.45 -16.15 35.05
N ILE A 61 -0.42 -15.47 34.56
CA ILE A 61 0.24 -15.80 33.31
C ILE A 61 1.66 -16.28 33.63
N GLU A 62 2.00 -17.49 33.18
CA GLU A 62 3.36 -18.05 33.27
C GLU A 62 3.96 -18.17 31.88
N VAL A 63 5.07 -17.47 31.65
CA VAL A 63 5.82 -17.49 30.39
C VAL A 63 6.99 -18.43 30.54
N TYR A 64 7.08 -19.43 29.67
CA TYR A 64 8.09 -20.51 29.75
C TYR A 64 9.18 -20.37 28.69
N ASN A 65 8.82 -19.87 27.51
CA ASN A 65 9.75 -19.64 26.44
C ASN A 65 9.46 -18.23 25.91
N ASP A 66 10.35 -17.29 26.23
CA ASP A 66 10.46 -16.01 25.54
C ASP A 66 11.06 -16.31 24.16
N VAL A 67 10.27 -16.92 23.30
CA VAL A 67 10.49 -16.69 21.88
C VAL A 67 10.30 -15.19 21.72
N ALA A 68 11.42 -14.49 21.50
CA ALA A 68 11.39 -13.15 20.94
C ALA A 68 10.29 -13.16 19.89
N PRO A 69 9.30 -12.26 19.96
CA PRO A 69 8.13 -12.36 19.15
C PRO A 69 8.61 -12.44 17.69
N THR A 70 8.45 -13.60 17.06
CA THR A 70 8.02 -13.58 15.67
C THR A 70 6.72 -12.82 15.75
N THR A 71 6.82 -11.53 15.47
CA THR A 71 5.81 -10.51 15.64
C THR A 71 4.63 -10.82 14.72
N SER A 72 3.83 -11.82 15.09
CA SER A 72 2.40 -11.62 15.26
C SER A 72 2.25 -10.81 16.54
N ALA A 73 2.75 -9.58 16.51
CA ALA A 73 2.29 -8.58 17.42
C ALA A 73 0.77 -8.61 17.23
N SER A 74 0.02 -8.96 18.29
CA SER A 74 -1.19 -8.20 18.54
C SER A 74 -0.73 -6.77 18.33
N PRO A 75 -1.21 -6.08 17.27
CA PRO A 75 -0.67 -4.80 16.92
C PRO A 75 -0.68 -4.06 18.24
N ASN A 76 0.46 -3.49 18.63
CA ASN A 76 0.35 -2.28 19.41
C ASN A 76 -0.84 -1.57 18.79
N LEU A 77 -1.82 -1.14 19.57
CA LEU A 77 -2.70 -0.08 19.12
C LEU A 77 -1.78 1.16 18.94
N ALA A 78 -0.79 1.08 18.04
CA ALA A 78 -0.42 2.11 17.15
C ALA A 78 -1.77 2.58 16.65
N ASP A 79 -2.11 3.77 17.13
CA ASP A 79 -3.28 4.50 16.73
C ASP A 79 -3.21 4.63 15.20
N HIS A 80 -3.73 3.63 14.49
CA HIS A 80 -3.84 3.60 13.03
C HIS A 80 -4.88 4.63 12.60
N HIS A 81 -5.79 4.96 13.53
CA HIS A 81 -6.93 5.82 13.28
C HIS A 81 -6.51 7.17 12.71
N ASN A 82 -7.31 7.59 11.75
CA ASN A 82 -7.19 8.85 11.07
C ASN A 82 -5.83 9.07 10.38
N LYS A 83 -5.13 7.99 10.00
CA LYS A 83 -3.87 8.09 9.23
C LYS A 83 -4.01 7.40 7.89
N ILE A 84 -3.37 8.00 6.90
CA ILE A 84 -3.31 7.46 5.55
C ILE A 84 -1.87 7.50 5.03
N ALA A 85 -1.41 6.40 4.44
CA ALA A 85 -0.13 6.36 3.74
C ALA A 85 -0.33 6.27 2.23
N ILE A 86 0.59 6.90 1.49
CA ILE A 86 0.70 6.76 0.04
C ILE A 86 1.90 5.85 -0.22
N LEU A 87 1.66 4.70 -0.83
CA LEU A 87 2.74 3.79 -1.24
C LEU A 87 3.55 4.37 -2.40
N PRO A 88 4.81 3.91 -2.60
CA PRO A 88 5.54 4.17 -3.83
C PRO A 88 4.66 3.88 -5.06
N PHE A 89 4.63 4.82 -6.00
CA PHE A 89 3.89 4.61 -7.25
C PHE A 89 4.67 3.64 -8.12
N ALA A 90 3.98 2.65 -8.68
CA ALA A 90 4.56 1.86 -9.76
C ALA A 90 4.56 2.70 -11.04
N TYR A 91 5.72 2.92 -11.63
CA TYR A 91 5.84 3.67 -12.89
C TYR A 91 6.10 2.72 -14.05
N VAL A 92 5.21 2.74 -15.05
CA VAL A 92 5.30 1.95 -16.27
C VAL A 92 5.46 2.89 -17.45
N ARG A 93 6.52 2.73 -18.23
CA ARG A 93 6.78 3.50 -19.43
C ARG A 93 6.95 2.58 -20.64
N ASP A 94 6.16 2.82 -21.68
CA ASP A 94 6.20 2.05 -22.95
C ASP A 94 6.13 0.53 -22.72
N GLY A 95 5.23 0.11 -21.81
CA GLY A 95 5.02 -1.28 -21.43
C GLY A 95 6.09 -1.90 -20.53
N ARG A 96 7.08 -1.12 -20.05
CA ARG A 96 8.11 -1.58 -19.10
C ARG A 96 7.96 -0.86 -17.77
N GLN A 97 7.92 -1.61 -16.67
CA GLN A 97 8.00 -1.01 -15.34
C GLN A 97 9.41 -0.49 -15.10
N LEU A 98 9.54 0.81 -14.85
CA LEU A 98 10.79 1.49 -14.53
C LEU A 98 10.91 1.57 -13.01
N LYS A 99 11.61 0.60 -12.42
CA LYS A 99 11.84 0.52 -10.97
C LYS A 99 12.91 1.49 -10.50
N ASN A 100 12.76 2.04 -9.30
CA ASN A 100 13.67 3.02 -8.70
C ASN A 100 13.85 4.29 -9.54
N ASP A 101 12.86 4.64 -10.36
CA ASP A 101 12.92 5.86 -11.14
C ASP A 101 12.66 7.06 -10.23
N ILE A 102 13.35 8.18 -10.48
CA ILE A 102 13.12 9.44 -9.77
C ILE A 102 11.64 9.87 -9.94
N SER A 103 11.02 9.47 -11.05
CA SER A 103 9.61 9.71 -11.38
C SER A 103 8.66 9.05 -10.39
N GLU A 104 8.95 7.83 -9.89
CA GLU A 104 8.12 7.14 -8.90
C GLU A 104 8.02 7.96 -7.60
N THR A 105 9.17 8.40 -7.11
CA THR A 105 9.26 9.26 -5.91
C THR A 105 8.64 10.63 -6.16
N LYS A 106 8.80 11.20 -7.36
CA LYS A 106 8.23 12.50 -7.73
C LYS A 106 6.71 12.44 -7.70
N VAL A 107 6.10 11.47 -8.37
CA VAL A 107 4.64 11.29 -8.45
C VAL A 107 4.06 11.07 -7.06
N GLN A 108 4.70 10.26 -6.22
CA GLN A 108 4.29 10.05 -4.83
C GLN A 108 4.27 11.35 -4.02
N LYS A 109 5.32 12.18 -4.14
CA LYS A 109 5.41 13.49 -3.47
C LYS A 109 4.38 14.49 -3.98
N GLU A 110 4.15 14.52 -5.30
CA GLU A 110 3.11 15.38 -5.88
C GLU A 110 1.72 14.97 -5.41
N PHE A 111 1.43 13.68 -5.39
CA PHE A 111 0.16 13.16 -4.88
C PHE A 111 0.00 13.46 -3.39
N PHE A 112 1.06 13.33 -2.58
CA PHE A 112 1.07 13.78 -1.19
C PHE A 112 0.73 15.26 -1.05
N SER A 113 1.36 16.13 -1.85
CA SER A 113 1.07 17.56 -1.82
C SER A 113 -0.37 17.88 -2.20
N LEU A 114 -0.95 17.16 -3.16
CA LEU A 114 -2.36 17.30 -3.54
C LEU A 114 -3.28 16.81 -2.41
N MET A 115 -2.95 15.69 -1.78
CA MET A 115 -3.78 15.01 -0.80
C MET A 115 -3.76 15.70 0.57
N ASN A 116 -2.59 16.14 1.04
CA ASN A 116 -2.40 16.75 2.36
C ASN A 116 -3.26 18.01 2.59
N GLY A 117 -3.66 18.71 1.52
CA GLY A 117 -4.57 19.85 1.58
C GLY A 117 -6.06 19.53 1.59
N HIS A 118 -6.45 18.27 1.36
CA HIS A 118 -7.85 17.90 1.02
C HIS A 118 -8.37 16.61 1.70
N VAL A 119 -7.69 16.06 2.72
CA VAL A 119 -8.12 14.81 3.39
C VAL A 119 -8.86 15.01 4.73
N GLY A 120 -9.48 16.17 4.93
CA GLY A 120 -10.36 16.42 6.07
C GLY A 120 -9.67 16.21 7.42
N LYS A 121 -10.14 15.19 8.16
CA LYS A 121 -9.65 14.83 9.50
C LYS A 121 -8.49 13.82 9.48
N LEU A 122 -8.17 13.24 8.31
CA LEU A 122 -7.08 12.28 8.19
C LEU A 122 -5.73 13.01 8.12
N LYS A 123 -4.71 12.40 8.70
CA LYS A 123 -3.32 12.83 8.60
C LYS A 123 -2.62 12.00 7.55
N VAL A 124 -2.10 12.66 6.52
CA VAL A 124 -1.27 11.98 5.52
C VAL A 124 0.12 11.75 6.09
N GLN A 125 0.57 10.50 6.08
CA GLN A 125 1.94 10.14 6.42
C GLN A 125 2.90 10.69 5.37
N ASP A 126 4.02 11.26 5.83
CA ASP A 126 5.06 11.77 4.95
C ASP A 126 5.63 10.65 4.05
N PRO A 127 5.80 10.87 2.74
CA PRO A 127 6.27 9.83 1.81
C PRO A 127 7.65 9.28 2.15
N GLN A 128 8.57 10.10 2.70
CA GLN A 128 9.88 9.60 3.08
C GLN A 128 9.78 8.66 4.28
N THR A 129 8.91 8.99 5.22
CA THR A 129 8.60 8.12 6.38
C THR A 129 7.98 6.81 5.92
N THR A 130 7.00 6.85 5.02
CA THR A 130 6.38 5.65 4.43
C THR A 130 7.45 4.76 3.78
N ASN A 131 8.25 5.32 2.88
CA ASN A 131 9.25 4.54 2.13
C ASN A 131 10.32 3.95 3.08
N ALA A 132 10.77 4.71 4.08
CA ALA A 132 11.70 4.22 5.09
C ALA A 132 11.12 3.06 5.91
N LEU A 133 9.84 3.14 6.31
CA LEU A 133 9.16 2.06 7.03
C LEU A 133 8.98 0.82 6.16
N LEU A 134 8.61 0.98 4.89
CA LEU A 134 8.51 -0.13 3.93
C LEU A 134 9.85 -0.86 3.79
N HIS A 135 10.93 -0.13 3.50
CA HIS A 135 12.27 -0.71 3.36
C HIS A 135 12.76 -1.37 4.65
N LYS A 136 12.49 -0.76 5.82
CA LYS A 136 12.87 -1.33 7.12
C LYS A 136 12.18 -2.67 7.39
N ASN A 137 10.95 -2.85 6.89
CA ASN A 137 10.21 -4.11 7.00
C ASN A 137 10.47 -5.07 5.81
N GLY A 138 11.43 -4.76 4.93
CA GLY A 138 11.79 -5.61 3.80
C GLY A 138 10.81 -5.54 2.63
N VAL A 139 9.91 -4.56 2.60
CA VAL A 139 9.00 -4.28 1.47
C VAL A 139 9.76 -3.45 0.44
N THR A 140 9.97 -4.02 -0.74
CA THR A 140 10.57 -3.41 -1.92
C THR A 140 9.69 -3.71 -3.14
N ASP A 141 9.97 -3.10 -4.29
CA ASP A 141 9.23 -3.39 -5.54
C ASP A 141 9.27 -4.86 -5.97
N GLU A 142 10.20 -5.65 -5.43
CA GLU A 142 10.35 -7.08 -5.73
C GLU A 142 9.63 -7.96 -4.73
N THR A 143 9.56 -7.52 -3.46
CA THR A 143 8.94 -8.28 -2.38
C THR A 143 7.52 -7.82 -2.08
N PHE A 144 7.04 -6.74 -2.70
CA PHE A 144 5.71 -6.17 -2.48
C PHE A 144 4.60 -7.21 -2.61
N ASP A 145 4.68 -8.08 -3.62
CA ASP A 145 3.69 -9.13 -3.88
C ASP A 145 3.65 -10.23 -2.81
N ASN A 146 4.66 -10.29 -1.93
CA ASN A 146 4.70 -11.22 -0.81
C ASN A 146 3.93 -10.73 0.41
N PHE A 147 3.50 -9.46 0.43
CA PHE A 147 2.81 -8.84 1.55
C PHE A 147 1.35 -8.55 1.19
N MET A 148 0.45 -8.88 2.12
CA MET A 148 -0.94 -8.48 2.00
C MET A 148 -1.10 -7.01 2.42
N MET A 149 -2.09 -6.33 1.84
CA MET A 149 -2.35 -4.92 2.16
C MET A 149 -2.62 -4.65 3.66
N PRO A 150 -3.33 -5.52 4.41
CA PRO A 150 -3.46 -5.38 5.86
C PRO A 150 -2.11 -5.40 6.59
N GLU A 151 -1.18 -6.24 6.15
CA GLU A 151 0.15 -6.35 6.74
C GLU A 151 0.93 -5.06 6.50
N ILE A 152 0.85 -4.51 5.28
CA ILE A 152 1.43 -3.22 4.93
C ILE A 152 0.84 -2.09 5.77
N ALA A 153 -0.49 -2.04 5.92
CA ALA A 153 -1.18 -1.03 6.74
C ALA A 153 -0.71 -1.10 8.21
N ASN A 154 -0.61 -2.31 8.76
CA ASN A 154 -0.11 -2.54 10.12
C ASN A 154 1.37 -2.17 10.28
N MET A 155 2.24 -2.48 9.30
CA MET A 155 3.66 -2.09 9.31
C MET A 155 3.84 -0.57 9.28
N LEU A 156 2.99 0.12 8.52
CA LEU A 156 3.02 1.58 8.38
C LEU A 156 2.32 2.31 9.53
N GLY A 157 1.47 1.61 10.29
CA GLY A 157 0.69 2.16 11.38
C GLY A 157 -0.41 3.11 10.91
N VAL A 158 -1.11 2.75 9.82
CA VAL A 158 -2.13 3.59 9.17
C VAL A 158 -3.44 2.84 8.96
N GLU A 159 -4.56 3.56 8.98
CA GLU A 159 -5.91 3.02 8.74
C GLU A 159 -6.20 2.86 7.23
N TYR A 160 -5.62 3.72 6.41
CA TYR A 160 -5.79 3.67 4.95
C TYR A 160 -4.47 3.66 4.21
N VAL A 161 -4.44 2.93 3.09
CA VAL A 161 -3.27 2.82 2.21
C VAL A 161 -3.68 3.12 0.78
N VAL A 162 -2.99 4.07 0.14
CA VAL A 162 -3.18 4.38 -1.28
C VAL A 162 -2.13 3.66 -2.10
N ARG A 163 -2.58 2.86 -3.08
CA ARG A 163 -1.76 2.25 -4.11
C ARG A 163 -2.04 2.95 -5.45
N GLY A 164 -0.96 3.34 -6.14
CA GLY A 164 -1.04 4.01 -7.43
C GLY A 164 -0.15 3.35 -8.47
N ILE A 165 -0.64 3.21 -9.69
CA ILE A 165 0.15 2.85 -10.88
C ILE A 165 0.00 3.98 -11.89
N LEU A 166 1.13 4.50 -12.38
CA LEU A 166 1.18 5.46 -13.47
C LEU A 166 1.78 4.78 -14.69
N THR A 167 1.00 4.68 -15.76
CA THR A 167 1.44 4.15 -17.05
C THR A 167 1.53 5.29 -18.06
N ILE A 168 2.69 5.50 -18.67
CA ILE A 168 2.91 6.45 -19.76
C ILE A 168 3.36 5.70 -21.01
N ASN A 169 2.62 5.82 -22.10
CA ASN A 169 2.95 5.20 -23.38
C ASN A 169 3.08 6.28 -24.46
N GLU A 170 4.10 6.19 -25.31
CA GLU A 170 4.20 7.01 -26.52
C GLU A 170 3.11 6.62 -27.53
N GLN A 171 2.30 7.59 -27.99
CA GLN A 171 1.25 7.37 -29.00
C GLN A 171 1.68 7.79 -30.42
N GLY A 172 2.82 8.45 -30.57
CA GLY A 172 3.38 8.89 -31.86
C GLY A 172 3.74 10.37 -31.87
N SER A 173 4.03 10.92 -33.06
CA SER A 173 4.44 12.31 -33.24
C SER A 173 3.45 13.08 -34.11
N THR A 174 2.98 14.23 -33.64
CA THR A 174 2.29 15.20 -34.49
C THR A 174 3.24 16.25 -35.02
N SER A 175 3.34 16.37 -36.34
CA SER A 175 4.12 17.40 -37.01
C SER A 175 3.22 18.50 -37.54
N TYR A 176 3.44 19.73 -37.09
CA TYR A 176 2.89 20.93 -37.70
C TYR A 176 3.96 21.52 -38.63
N SER A 177 3.69 21.50 -39.95
CA SER A 177 4.45 22.30 -40.91
C SER A 177 3.73 23.60 -41.24
N SER A 178 4.43 24.73 -41.14
CA SER A 178 3.96 26.02 -41.62
C SER A 178 4.81 26.44 -42.82
N ASN A 179 4.17 26.59 -43.98
CA ASN A 179 4.83 27.03 -45.21
C ASN A 179 4.43 28.48 -45.50
N TYR A 180 5.41 29.39 -45.52
CA TYR A 180 5.20 30.75 -45.98
C TYR A 180 5.69 30.85 -47.43
N SER A 181 4.77 31.13 -48.36
CA SER A 181 5.08 31.37 -49.77
C SER A 181 4.60 32.77 -50.16
N SER A 182 5.53 33.63 -50.59
CA SER A 182 5.20 34.96 -51.10
C SER A 182 5.06 34.91 -52.63
N TYR A 183 3.90 35.30 -53.15
CA TYR A 183 3.65 35.35 -54.60
C TYR A 183 3.58 36.81 -55.05
N THR A 184 4.59 37.27 -55.81
CA THR A 184 4.47 38.51 -56.58
C THR A 184 4.03 38.18 -58.00
N ALA A 185 2.74 38.31 -58.27
CA ALA A 185 2.19 38.19 -59.62
C ALA A 185 2.61 39.42 -60.44
N LYS A 186 3.69 39.33 -61.22
CA LYS A 186 3.90 40.26 -62.33
C LYS A 186 3.61 39.53 -63.63
N LYS A 187 2.52 39.94 -64.30
CA LYS A 187 2.20 39.57 -65.67
C LYS A 187 3.44 39.78 -66.55
N ASN A 188 3.84 38.72 -67.25
CA ASN A 188 4.76 38.73 -68.41
C ASN A 188 6.26 38.99 -68.17
N LYS A 189 6.95 38.27 -67.28
CA LYS A 189 8.41 38.03 -67.45
C LYS A 189 8.84 36.61 -66.99
N PRO A 190 9.59 35.85 -67.81
CA PRO A 190 10.17 34.57 -67.39
C PRO A 190 11.41 34.85 -66.55
N GLY A 191 11.31 34.60 -65.24
CA GLY A 191 12.44 34.71 -64.31
C GLY A 191 12.05 35.33 -62.98
N THR A 192 11.41 34.54 -62.12
CA THR A 192 11.27 34.88 -60.69
C THR A 192 11.69 33.68 -59.87
N ASN A 193 12.80 33.81 -59.14
CA ASN A 193 13.28 32.80 -58.20
C ASN A 193 12.24 32.63 -57.08
N LYS A 194 11.73 31.40 -56.95
CA LYS A 194 10.78 31.00 -55.91
C LYS A 194 11.56 30.69 -54.64
N TRP A 195 11.31 31.42 -53.56
CA TRP A 195 11.87 31.12 -52.25
C TRP A 195 10.72 30.71 -51.34
N SER A 196 10.82 29.49 -50.82
CA SER A 196 9.87 28.89 -49.88
C SER A 196 10.64 28.57 -48.62
N VAL A 197 10.22 29.13 -47.49
CA VAL A 197 10.78 28.80 -46.17
C VAL A 197 9.68 28.06 -45.41
N GLY A 198 9.93 26.78 -45.16
CA GLY A 198 9.06 25.92 -44.37
C GLY A 198 9.71 25.63 -43.03
N SER A 199 8.95 25.77 -41.94
CA SER A 199 9.35 25.30 -40.62
C SER A 199 8.43 24.17 -40.19
N THR A 200 9.02 23.05 -39.80
CA THR A 200 8.31 21.88 -39.28
C THR A 200 8.62 21.74 -37.80
N SER A 201 7.61 21.83 -36.96
CA SER A 201 7.71 21.51 -35.53
C SER A 201 7.00 20.18 -35.29
N SER A 202 7.73 19.19 -34.79
CA SER A 202 7.18 17.90 -34.36
C SER A 202 7.08 17.85 -32.84
N SER A 203 5.92 17.42 -32.32
CA SER A 203 5.70 17.14 -30.90
C SER A 203 5.34 15.68 -30.71
N LEU A 204 6.03 15.00 -29.80
CA LEU A 204 5.66 13.67 -29.35
C LEU A 204 4.36 13.74 -28.53
N GLN A 205 3.51 12.73 -28.70
CA GLN A 205 2.26 12.56 -27.97
C GLN A 205 2.39 11.39 -27.02
N PHE A 206 1.91 11.58 -25.80
CA PHE A 206 1.95 10.58 -24.73
C PHE A 206 0.55 10.29 -24.24
N ASN A 207 0.28 9.03 -23.93
CA ASN A 207 -0.90 8.62 -23.21
C ASN A 207 -0.54 8.25 -21.78
N SER A 208 -1.15 8.94 -20.81
CA SER A 208 -0.93 8.73 -19.38
C SER A 208 -2.18 8.13 -18.73
N ILE A 209 -2.09 6.91 -18.22
CA ILE A 209 -3.17 6.20 -17.51
C ILE A 209 -2.78 6.06 -16.05
N ILE A 210 -3.72 6.37 -15.14
CA ILE A 210 -3.51 6.23 -13.70
C ILE A 210 -4.53 5.24 -13.14
N ASP A 211 -4.03 4.22 -12.46
CA ASP A 211 -4.81 3.33 -11.60
C ASP A 211 -4.58 3.72 -10.15
N LEU A 212 -5.68 4.00 -9.44
CA LEU A 212 -5.61 4.40 -8.04
C LEU A 212 -6.58 3.57 -7.20
N THR A 213 -6.04 2.92 -6.18
CA THR A 213 -6.80 2.09 -5.25
C THR A 213 -6.52 2.51 -3.81
N LEU A 214 -7.58 2.71 -3.04
CA LEU A 214 -7.57 2.96 -1.61
C LEU A 214 -7.98 1.67 -0.89
N TYR A 215 -7.11 1.20 0.00
CA TYR A 215 -7.38 0.07 0.87
C TYR A 215 -7.57 0.55 2.31
N ASN A 216 -8.42 -0.13 3.06
CA ASN A 216 -8.46 -0.01 4.51
C ASN A 216 -7.47 -0.98 5.17
N ASP A 217 -7.37 -0.93 6.49
CA ASP A 217 -6.56 -1.79 7.34
C ASP A 217 -6.98 -3.27 7.32
N THR A 218 -8.24 -3.57 6.96
CA THR A 218 -8.72 -4.95 6.73
C THR A 218 -8.37 -5.50 5.36
N GLY A 219 -7.88 -4.66 4.44
CA GLY A 219 -7.46 -5.04 3.09
C GLY A 219 -8.54 -4.91 2.02
N ASP A 220 -9.72 -4.42 2.38
CA ASP A 220 -10.81 -4.14 1.45
C ASP A 220 -10.51 -2.89 0.62
N ALA A 221 -10.76 -2.96 -0.68
CA ALA A 221 -10.65 -1.83 -1.59
C ALA A 221 -11.88 -0.92 -1.45
N VAL A 222 -11.74 0.18 -0.71
CA VAL A 222 -12.82 1.17 -0.47
C VAL A 222 -13.02 2.09 -1.68
N TYR A 223 -12.00 2.23 -2.52
CA TYR A 223 -12.06 2.99 -3.77
C TYR A 223 -11.07 2.37 -4.75
N ALA A 224 -11.48 2.12 -6.00
CA ALA A 224 -10.60 1.57 -7.04
C ALA A 224 -11.03 2.13 -8.39
N HIS A 225 -10.28 3.08 -8.95
CA HIS A 225 -10.62 3.73 -10.22
C HIS A 225 -9.41 3.89 -11.13
N THR A 226 -9.64 3.64 -12.40
CA THR A 226 -8.70 3.86 -13.51
C THR A 226 -9.13 5.08 -14.30
N LYS A 227 -8.17 5.96 -14.64
CA LYS A 227 -8.45 7.11 -15.50
C LYS A 227 -7.29 7.40 -16.45
N GLU A 228 -7.63 7.47 -17.72
CA GLU A 228 -6.78 8.02 -18.78
C GLU A 228 -6.80 9.56 -18.73
N SER A 229 -5.62 10.13 -18.93
CA SER A 229 -5.41 11.58 -18.95
C SER A 229 -6.02 12.20 -20.19
N PHE A 230 -6.63 13.37 -20.02
CA PHE A 230 -7.32 14.05 -21.12
C PHE A 230 -6.36 14.66 -22.15
N TRP A 231 -5.12 15.00 -21.74
CA TRP A 231 -4.14 15.66 -22.59
C TRP A 231 -3.06 14.68 -23.07
N PRO A 232 -2.65 14.74 -24.35
CA PRO A 232 -1.65 13.84 -24.91
C PRO A 232 -0.21 14.31 -24.60
N THR A 233 0.06 14.72 -23.36
CA THR A 233 1.35 15.28 -22.93
C THR A 233 1.95 14.43 -21.82
N ASP A 234 3.28 14.37 -21.73
CA ASP A 234 4.00 13.60 -20.70
C ASP A 234 3.62 14.05 -19.27
N ASP A 235 3.34 15.35 -19.08
CA ASP A 235 2.96 15.95 -17.79
C ASP A 235 1.44 16.08 -17.59
N ALA A 236 0.64 15.24 -18.26
CA ALA A 236 -0.83 15.28 -18.11
C ALA A 236 -1.33 14.64 -16.81
N TYR A 237 -0.51 13.79 -16.19
CA TYR A 237 -0.87 12.97 -15.04
C TYR A 237 -1.28 13.77 -13.77
N PRO A 238 -0.73 14.96 -13.43
CA PRO A 238 -1.12 15.66 -12.20
C PRO A 238 -2.59 16.10 -12.19
N MET A 239 -3.12 16.49 -13.36
CA MET A 239 -4.53 16.87 -13.47
C MET A 239 -5.46 15.67 -13.30
N THR A 240 -5.03 14.51 -13.80
CA THR A 240 -5.73 13.23 -13.63
C THR A 240 -5.69 12.76 -12.18
N LEU A 241 -4.55 12.87 -11.50
CA LEU A 241 -4.44 12.61 -10.05
C LEU A 241 -5.40 13.48 -9.25
N LYS A 242 -5.45 14.79 -9.53
CA LYS A 242 -6.38 15.71 -8.89
C LYS A 242 -7.84 15.34 -9.16
N TYR A 243 -8.15 14.87 -10.37
CA TYR A 243 -9.50 14.42 -10.74
C TYR A 243 -9.93 13.17 -9.96
N LEU A 244 -9.02 12.20 -9.80
CA LEU A 244 -9.25 10.98 -9.02
C LEU A 244 -9.38 11.30 -7.54
N LEU A 245 -8.45 12.10 -6.99
CA LEU A 245 -8.46 12.53 -5.59
C LEU A 245 -9.79 13.17 -5.18
N LYS A 246 -10.34 14.07 -6.00
CA LYS A 246 -11.64 14.73 -5.76
C LYS A 246 -12.84 13.78 -5.63
N ARG A 247 -12.72 12.54 -6.10
CA ARG A 247 -13.75 11.51 -6.06
C ARG A 247 -13.48 10.42 -5.04
N MET A 248 -12.34 10.48 -4.36
CA MET A 248 -12.07 9.55 -3.27
C MET A 248 -13.01 9.85 -2.09
N PRO A 249 -13.48 8.81 -1.36
CA PRO A 249 -14.41 8.99 -0.25
C PRO A 249 -13.84 9.82 0.91
N ILE A 250 -12.51 9.93 0.98
CA ILE A 250 -11.77 10.68 1.99
C ILE A 250 -11.58 12.17 1.64
N TYR A 251 -12.01 12.60 0.45
CA TYR A 251 -11.80 13.97 -0.02
C TYR A 251 -12.75 14.96 0.64
N THR A 252 -12.19 16.06 1.12
CA THR A 252 -12.92 17.23 1.60
C THR A 252 -12.58 18.45 0.75
N LYS A 253 -13.60 19.26 0.45
CA LYS A 253 -13.49 20.48 -0.35
C LYS A 253 -12.75 21.60 0.36
#